data_AF-A0A7S0A5I9-F1
#
_entry.id   AF-A0A7S0A5I9-F1
#
_cell.length_a   1.000
_cell.length_b   1.000
_cell.length_c   1.000
_cell.angle_alpha   90.00
_cell.angle_beta   90.00
_cell.angle_gamma   90.00
#
_symmetry.space_group_name_H-M   'P 1'
#
loop_
_entity.id
_entity.type
_entity.pdbx_description
1 polymer ?
#
loop_
_entity_poly.entity_id
_entity_poly.type
_entity_poly.pdbx_seq_one_letter_code
_entity_poly.pdbx_strand_id
1 'polypeptide(L)'
;WLRLPLSRAAIENNSAAMAHRASTIQRHVLAGHVSVAGGVEMRGTSATEDADFAARVKETAAWMGSERFKHTTRPYKAEDVVKLQGTMPLHFTGAKVSEKLYGMLREHQAKGTCSHTFGALDPVQVVQMAKYLSTVYVSGWQSSSTASTSNEPGPDVADYPYDTVPNKVDQLFRAQLFHDRKQYEERRRMSPEERAKTTAVD
;
A
#
# COMPACT_ATOMS: atom_id res chain seq x y z
N TRP A 1 7.05 16.83 51.41
CA TRP A 1 8.21 15.93 51.48
C TRP A 1 8.65 15.58 50.07
N LEU A 2 9.81 16.15 49.71
CA LEU A 2 10.65 16.08 48.50
C LEU A 2 10.07 15.57 47.16
N ARG A 3 9.86 16.50 46.21
CA ARG A 3 10.07 16.22 44.77
C ARG A 3 11.56 16.47 44.47
N LEU A 4 12.29 15.41 44.13
CA LEU A 4 13.63 15.53 43.54
C LEU A 4 13.51 16.07 42.11
N PRO A 5 14.24 17.13 41.73
CA PRO A 5 14.31 17.55 40.34
C PRO A 5 15.23 16.58 39.59
N LEU A 6 14.66 15.76 38.71
CA LEU A 6 15.48 15.11 37.67
C LEU A 6 16.04 16.21 36.78
N SER A 7 17.35 16.38 36.79
CA SER A 7 18.02 17.41 35.98
C SER A 7 17.81 17.10 34.50
N ARG A 8 17.62 18.16 33.70
CA ARG A 8 17.42 18.09 32.23
C ARG A 8 18.53 17.27 31.54
N ALA A 9 19.74 17.30 32.10
CA ALA A 9 20.89 16.52 31.65
C ALA A 9 20.68 15.00 31.74
N ALA A 10 19.94 14.49 32.73
CA ALA A 10 19.68 13.05 32.88
C ALA A 10 18.69 12.52 31.81
N ILE A 11 17.78 13.38 31.32
CA ILE A 11 16.82 13.04 30.27
C ILE A 11 17.52 13.05 28.90
N GLU A 12 18.37 14.04 28.63
CA GLU A 12 19.16 14.15 27.39
C GLU A 12 20.13 12.97 27.23
N ASN A 13 20.80 12.55 28.32
CA ASN A 13 21.77 11.45 28.27
C ASN A 13 21.10 10.08 28.01
N ASN A 14 19.87 9.89 28.48
CA ASN A 14 19.13 8.65 28.29
C ASN A 14 18.49 8.56 26.88
N SER A 15 18.09 9.70 26.31
CA SER A 15 17.64 9.81 24.92
C SER A 15 18.77 9.48 23.93
N ALA A 16 19.97 10.03 24.16
CA ALA A 16 21.15 9.73 23.35
C ALA A 16 21.54 8.24 23.45
N ALA A 17 21.50 7.64 24.64
CA ALA A 17 21.81 6.23 24.85
C ALA A 17 20.80 5.27 24.18
N MET A 18 19.51 5.61 24.16
CA MET A 18 18.46 4.84 23.48
C MET A 18 18.56 4.94 21.96
N ALA A 19 18.82 6.15 21.42
CA ALA A 19 19.11 6.36 20.00
C ALA A 19 20.33 5.54 19.55
N HIS A 20 21.38 5.50 20.39
CA HIS A 20 22.59 4.74 20.11
C HIS A 20 22.35 3.22 20.13
N ARG A 21 21.48 2.72 21.02
CA ARG A 21 21.11 1.29 21.10
C ARG A 21 20.25 0.85 19.90
N ALA A 22 19.30 1.67 19.45
CA ALA A 22 18.54 1.41 18.22
C ALA A 22 19.46 1.32 17.00
N SER A 23 20.43 2.24 16.87
CA SER A 23 21.42 2.22 15.76
C SER A 23 22.33 0.97 15.75
N THR A 24 22.56 0.37 16.92
CA THR A 24 23.48 -0.77 17.07
C THR A 24 22.82 -2.08 16.70
N ILE A 25 21.53 -2.25 17.02
CA ILE A 25 20.71 -3.38 16.56
C ILE A 25 20.55 -3.32 15.03
N GLN A 26 20.40 -2.11 14.48
CA GLN A 26 20.30 -1.87 13.04
C GLN A 26 21.56 -2.32 12.28
N ARG A 27 22.75 -2.07 12.83
CA ARG A 27 24.04 -2.43 12.20
C ARG A 27 24.31 -3.94 12.07
N HIS A 28 23.76 -4.79 12.95
CA HIS A 28 23.99 -6.24 12.87
C HIS A 28 23.15 -6.95 11.81
N VAL A 29 22.08 -6.32 11.32
CA VAL A 29 21.13 -6.95 10.37
C VAL A 29 21.35 -6.47 8.92
N LEU A 30 22.11 -5.39 8.71
CA LEU A 30 22.09 -4.61 7.46
C LEU A 30 23.32 -4.74 6.55
N ALA A 31 24.10 -5.82 6.69
CA ALA A 31 25.11 -6.19 5.70
C ALA A 31 24.44 -6.94 4.53
N GLY A 32 23.62 -6.26 3.74
CA GLY A 32 22.93 -6.86 2.59
C GLY A 32 22.28 -5.83 1.67
N HIS A 33 22.30 -6.12 0.37
CA HIS A 33 21.58 -5.35 -0.66
C HIS A 33 20.08 -5.24 -0.36
N VAL A 34 19.45 -4.19 -0.92
CA VAL A 34 18.01 -3.91 -0.87
C VAL A 34 17.21 -5.20 -0.97
N SER A 35 16.65 -5.62 0.15
CA SER A 35 15.80 -6.79 0.28
C SER A 35 14.40 -6.29 0.63
N VAL A 36 13.44 -6.57 -0.26
CA VAL A 36 12.01 -6.40 0.05
C VAL A 36 11.56 -7.70 0.72
N ALA A 37 11.77 -7.78 2.03
CA ALA A 37 11.23 -8.87 2.84
C ALA A 37 9.95 -8.40 3.53
N GLY A 38 8.82 -9.07 3.27
CA GLY A 38 7.57 -8.83 4.00
C GLY A 38 6.91 -7.46 3.79
N GLY A 39 7.22 -6.76 2.69
CA GLY A 39 6.68 -5.42 2.43
C GLY A 39 7.39 -4.30 3.21
N VAL A 40 8.60 -4.54 3.73
CA VAL A 40 9.45 -3.51 4.31
C VAL A 40 10.71 -3.39 3.46
N GLU A 41 11.10 -2.17 3.09
CA GLU A 41 12.42 -1.93 2.48
C GLU A 41 13.44 -1.72 3.59
N MET A 42 14.36 -2.67 3.72
CA MET A 42 15.50 -2.51 4.61
C MET A 42 16.65 -1.92 3.81
N ARG A 43 16.96 -0.64 4.04
CA ARG A 43 18.14 0.00 3.45
C ARG A 43 19.35 -0.20 4.34
N GLY A 44 20.48 -0.54 3.71
CA GLY A 44 21.77 -0.74 4.40
C GLY A 44 22.23 0.53 5.10
N THR A 45 22.49 0.46 6.41
CA THR A 45 22.90 1.59 7.29
C THR A 45 24.35 2.03 7.15
N SER A 46 24.95 1.99 5.96
CA SER A 46 26.33 2.50 5.80
C SER A 46 26.41 4.03 5.71
N ALA A 47 25.28 4.71 5.52
CA ALA A 47 25.17 6.16 5.41
C ALA A 47 24.77 6.82 6.75
N THR A 48 25.20 8.07 6.97
CA THR A 48 24.72 8.89 8.09
C THR A 48 23.23 9.23 7.92
N GLU A 49 22.54 9.58 9.01
CA GLU A 49 21.12 9.96 8.97
C GLU A 49 20.85 11.09 7.98
N ASP A 50 21.71 12.11 7.94
CA ASP A 50 21.60 13.22 6.98
C ASP A 50 21.76 12.76 5.53
N ALA A 51 22.66 11.80 5.27
CA ALA A 51 22.90 11.27 3.93
C ALA A 51 21.73 10.39 3.47
N ASP A 52 21.15 9.55 4.34
CA ASP A 52 19.93 8.80 4.05
C ASP A 52 18.74 9.73 3.79
N PHE A 53 18.55 10.73 4.65
CA PHE A 53 17.51 11.73 4.49
C PHE A 53 17.64 12.46 3.15
N ALA A 54 18.83 12.96 2.80
CA ALA A 54 19.07 13.63 1.52
C ALA A 54 18.82 12.71 0.32
N ALA A 55 19.23 11.45 0.39
CA ALA A 55 18.96 10.47 -0.65
C ALA A 55 17.45 10.24 -0.84
N ARG A 56 16.69 10.07 0.25
CA ARG A 56 15.24 9.85 0.22
C ARG A 56 14.46 11.05 -0.27
N VAL A 57 14.91 12.26 0.08
CA VAL A 57 14.35 13.50 -0.46
C VAL A 57 14.54 13.55 -1.96
N LYS A 58 15.74 13.24 -2.46
CA LYS A 58 16.03 13.20 -3.89
C LYS A 58 15.16 12.19 -4.63
N GLU A 59 15.03 10.98 -4.11
CA GLU A 59 14.17 9.93 -4.69
C GLU A 59 12.70 10.32 -4.68
N THR A 60 12.21 10.86 -3.56
CA THR A 60 10.82 11.32 -3.42
C THR A 60 10.53 12.47 -4.37
N ALA A 61 11.45 13.43 -4.52
CA ALA A 61 11.33 14.52 -5.47
C ALA A 61 11.31 14.02 -6.92
N ALA A 62 12.17 13.07 -7.27
CA ALA A 62 12.18 12.44 -8.60
C ALA A 62 10.87 11.69 -8.89
N TRP A 63 10.37 10.93 -7.91
CA TRP A 63 9.07 10.24 -8.02
C TRP A 63 7.92 11.24 -8.16
N MET A 64 7.87 12.29 -7.34
CA MET A 64 6.85 13.35 -7.40
C MET A 64 6.87 14.11 -8.72
N GLY A 65 8.04 14.22 -9.37
CA GLY A 65 8.24 14.87 -10.67
C GLY A 65 8.01 13.96 -11.88
N SER A 66 7.66 12.70 -11.69
CA SER A 66 7.37 11.78 -12.80
C SER A 66 6.11 12.17 -13.57
N GLU A 67 5.99 11.70 -14.83
CA GLU A 67 4.82 11.93 -15.69
C GLU A 67 3.48 11.57 -15.01
N ARG A 68 3.49 10.60 -14.09
CA ARG A 68 2.34 10.18 -13.29
C ARG A 68 1.66 11.35 -12.57
N PHE A 69 2.43 12.36 -12.16
CA PHE A 69 1.98 13.47 -11.33
C PHE A 69 2.02 14.82 -12.04
N LYS A 70 2.16 14.85 -13.37
CA LYS A 70 2.18 16.08 -14.18
C LYS A 70 1.02 17.04 -13.88
N HIS A 71 -0.14 16.51 -13.47
CA HIS A 71 -1.35 17.27 -13.16
C HIS A 71 -1.67 17.35 -11.66
N THR A 72 -0.76 16.91 -10.79
CA THR A 72 -0.96 16.89 -9.33
C THR A 72 -0.22 18.05 -8.68
N THR A 73 -0.98 18.96 -8.06
CA THR A 73 -0.41 20.06 -7.26
C THR A 73 -0.30 19.63 -5.79
N ARG A 74 0.86 19.82 -5.17
CA ARG A 74 1.12 19.49 -3.77
C ARG A 74 1.49 20.76 -2.99
N PRO A 75 0.76 21.14 -1.93
CA PRO A 75 1.09 22.29 -1.10
C PRO A 75 2.16 21.96 -0.02
N TYR A 76 3.03 21.01 -0.30
CA TYR A 76 4.08 20.52 0.59
C TYR A 76 5.27 20.02 -0.24
N LYS A 77 6.45 19.93 0.37
CA LYS A 77 7.68 19.52 -0.32
C LYS A 77 7.99 18.04 -0.10
N ALA A 78 8.98 17.53 -0.85
CA ALA A 78 9.44 16.14 -0.70
C ALA A 78 10.01 15.89 0.71
N GLU A 79 10.71 16.88 1.28
CA GLU A 79 11.26 16.87 2.63
C GLU A 79 10.18 16.67 3.69
N ASP A 80 9.03 17.30 3.54
CA ASP A 80 7.91 17.21 4.49
C ASP A 80 7.34 15.79 4.51
N VAL A 81 7.33 15.12 3.35
CA VAL A 81 6.90 13.72 3.25
C VAL A 81 7.93 12.78 3.88
N VAL A 82 9.22 12.92 3.55
CA VAL A 82 10.28 12.02 4.04
C VAL A 82 10.40 12.05 5.56
N LYS A 83 10.23 13.22 6.19
CA LYS A 83 10.23 13.38 7.66
C LYS A 83 9.19 12.49 8.37
N LEU A 84 8.09 12.17 7.71
CA LEU A 84 6.96 11.42 8.28
C LEU A 84 7.00 9.91 7.98
N GLN A 85 7.96 9.46 7.17
CA GLN A 85 8.04 8.06 6.74
C GLN A 85 8.71 7.13 7.78
N GLY A 86 9.39 7.67 8.79
CA GLY A 86 10.22 6.89 9.71
C GLY A 86 11.45 6.27 9.03
N THR A 87 12.11 5.34 9.72
CA THR A 87 13.36 4.69 9.27
C THR A 87 13.16 3.38 8.52
N MET A 88 11.92 2.87 8.49
CA MET A 88 11.56 1.58 7.87
C MET A 88 10.35 1.78 6.96
N PRO A 89 10.54 2.33 5.75
CA PRO A 89 9.44 2.59 4.83
C PRO A 89 8.75 1.28 4.41
N LEU A 90 7.41 1.34 4.39
CA LEU A 90 6.56 0.23 3.99
C LEU A 90 6.31 0.23 2.48
N HIS A 91 6.27 -0.97 1.90
CA HIS A 91 5.87 -1.26 0.54
C HIS A 91 4.51 -1.95 0.52
N PHE A 92 3.55 -1.28 -0.11
CA PHE A 92 2.18 -1.76 -0.18
C PHE A 92 1.91 -2.43 -1.53
N THR A 93 1.36 -3.64 -1.51
CA THR A 93 0.90 -4.32 -2.74
C THR A 93 -0.13 -3.50 -3.51
N GLY A 94 -0.95 -2.70 -2.82
CA GLY A 94 -1.88 -1.76 -3.42
C GLY A 94 -1.23 -0.71 -4.32
N ALA A 95 0.06 -0.37 -4.11
CA ALA A 95 0.78 0.54 -5.00
C ALA A 95 0.89 -0.03 -6.43
N LYS A 96 1.18 -1.33 -6.57
CA LYS A 96 1.23 -1.99 -7.89
C LYS A 96 -0.12 -2.00 -8.59
N VAL A 97 -1.21 -2.18 -7.85
CA VAL A 97 -2.58 -2.12 -8.40
C VAL A 97 -2.90 -0.70 -8.87
N SER A 98 -2.42 0.33 -8.15
CA SER A 98 -2.59 1.73 -8.56
C SER A 98 -1.84 2.06 -9.86
N GLU A 99 -0.68 1.45 -10.10
CA GLU A 99 0.09 1.59 -11.34
C GLU A 99 -0.67 0.94 -12.52
N LYS A 100 -1.20 -0.29 -12.32
CA LYS A 100 -2.05 -0.98 -13.29
C LYS A 100 -3.28 -0.12 -13.66
N LEU A 101 -3.99 0.40 -12.64
CA LEU A 101 -5.16 1.27 -12.84
C LEU A 101 -4.77 2.54 -13.62
N TYR A 102 -3.68 3.21 -13.24
CA TYR A 102 -3.23 4.41 -13.93
C TYR A 102 -2.93 4.15 -15.40
N GLY A 103 -2.16 3.09 -15.71
CA GLY A 103 -1.83 2.72 -17.09
C GLY A 103 -3.09 2.49 -17.93
N MET A 104 -4.04 1.69 -17.41
CA MET A 104 -5.30 1.40 -18.08
C MET A 104 -6.13 2.67 -18.34
N LEU A 105 -6.24 3.58 -17.35
CA LEU A 105 -7.00 4.82 -17.51
C LEU A 105 -6.34 5.77 -18.54
N ARG A 106 -5.01 5.84 -18.58
CA ARG A 106 -4.28 6.62 -19.59
C ARG A 106 -4.47 6.07 -21.00
N GLU A 107 -4.48 4.75 -21.14
CA GLU A 107 -4.77 4.08 -22.41
C GLU A 107 -6.19 4.40 -22.89
N HIS A 108 -7.19 4.27 -22.01
CA HIS A 108 -8.58 4.62 -22.32
C HIS A 108 -8.72 6.09 -22.73
N GLN A 109 -8.07 7.01 -22.00
CA GLN A 109 -8.05 8.42 -22.34
C GLN A 109 -7.46 8.68 -23.74
N ALA A 110 -6.33 8.06 -24.07
CA ALA A 110 -5.69 8.21 -25.38
C ALA A 110 -6.57 7.67 -26.52
N LYS A 111 -7.33 6.60 -26.27
CA LYS A 111 -8.22 5.97 -27.25
C LYS A 111 -9.62 6.57 -27.29
N GLY A 112 -9.97 7.50 -26.40
CA GLY A 112 -11.34 8.02 -26.28
C GLY A 112 -12.37 6.96 -25.86
N THR A 113 -11.94 5.95 -25.10
CA THR A 113 -12.77 4.84 -24.61
C THR A 113 -12.86 4.88 -23.09
N CYS A 114 -13.54 3.91 -22.48
CA CYS A 114 -13.69 3.82 -21.04
C CYS A 114 -13.69 2.37 -20.53
N SER A 115 -13.32 2.23 -19.26
CA SER A 115 -13.55 1.03 -18.47
C SER A 115 -14.87 1.22 -17.70
N HIS A 116 -15.74 0.22 -17.75
CA HIS A 116 -16.98 0.21 -16.98
C HIS A 116 -16.91 -0.87 -15.89
N THR A 117 -17.57 -0.60 -14.77
CA THR A 117 -17.75 -1.56 -13.68
C THR A 117 -18.99 -1.18 -12.85
N PHE A 118 -19.29 -1.97 -11.84
CA PHE A 118 -20.33 -1.70 -10.85
C PHE A 118 -19.86 -2.12 -9.46
N GLY A 119 -20.67 -1.81 -8.44
CA GLY A 119 -20.35 -2.07 -7.04
C GLY A 119 -20.36 -3.57 -6.69
N ALA A 120 -19.22 -4.11 -6.28
CA ALA A 120 -19.09 -5.49 -5.84
C ALA A 120 -19.47 -5.64 -4.35
N LEU A 121 -20.40 -6.54 -4.06
CA LEU A 121 -20.88 -6.83 -2.71
C LEU A 121 -19.95 -7.80 -1.97
N ASP A 122 -19.44 -8.83 -2.64
CA ASP A 122 -18.80 -9.97 -1.99
C ASP A 122 -17.71 -10.66 -2.85
N PRO A 123 -16.94 -11.60 -2.24
CA PRO A 123 -15.94 -12.39 -2.94
C PRO A 123 -16.44 -13.25 -4.11
N VAL A 124 -17.69 -13.72 -4.10
CA VAL A 124 -18.23 -14.52 -5.20
C VAL A 124 -18.43 -13.63 -6.41
N GLN A 125 -19.01 -12.44 -6.20
CA GLN A 125 -19.27 -11.47 -7.25
C GLN A 125 -17.97 -10.97 -7.87
N VAL A 126 -16.95 -10.60 -7.08
CA VAL A 126 -15.68 -10.09 -7.61
C VAL A 126 -14.96 -11.11 -8.50
N VAL A 127 -15.04 -12.41 -8.16
CA VAL A 127 -14.44 -13.49 -8.97
C VAL A 127 -15.17 -13.68 -10.30
N GLN A 128 -16.49 -13.46 -10.35
CA GLN A 128 -17.22 -13.49 -11.63
C GLN A 128 -16.97 -12.22 -12.45
N MET A 129 -16.88 -11.06 -11.81
CA MET A 129 -16.59 -9.78 -12.46
C MET A 129 -15.25 -9.80 -13.18
N ALA A 130 -14.20 -10.39 -12.57
CA ALA A 130 -12.84 -10.45 -13.12
C ALA A 130 -12.76 -11.07 -14.52
N LYS A 131 -13.73 -11.90 -14.91
CA LYS A 131 -13.79 -12.52 -16.24
C LYS A 131 -14.16 -11.54 -17.36
N TYR A 132 -14.79 -10.42 -17.02
CA TYR A 132 -15.45 -9.53 -17.99
C TYR A 132 -15.14 -8.05 -17.76
N LEU A 133 -14.78 -7.66 -16.55
CA LEU A 133 -14.55 -6.28 -16.13
C LEU A 133 -13.10 -6.10 -15.70
N SER A 134 -12.50 -4.99 -16.14
CA SER A 134 -11.11 -4.65 -15.81
C SER A 134 -10.95 -3.91 -14.48
N THR A 135 -12.05 -3.51 -13.85
CA THR A 135 -12.07 -2.76 -12.59
C THR A 135 -13.16 -3.24 -11.66
N VAL A 136 -12.98 -2.99 -10.37
CA VAL A 136 -13.95 -3.28 -9.31
C VAL A 136 -14.23 -1.98 -8.57
N TYR A 137 -15.50 -1.62 -8.42
CA TYR A 137 -15.93 -0.50 -7.60
C TYR A 137 -16.43 -1.00 -6.23
N VAL A 138 -16.07 -0.29 -5.17
CA VAL A 138 -16.58 -0.53 -3.81
C VAL A 138 -17.44 0.65 -3.42
N SER A 139 -18.74 0.41 -3.21
CA SER A 139 -19.72 1.46 -2.94
C SER A 139 -19.90 1.71 -1.44
N GLY A 140 -19.85 2.97 -1.02
CA GLY A 140 -20.24 3.40 0.33
C GLY A 140 -21.72 3.11 0.61
N TRP A 141 -22.60 3.44 -0.33
CA TRP A 141 -24.03 3.12 -0.27
C TRP A 141 -24.30 1.62 -0.03
N GLN A 142 -23.66 0.73 -0.80
CA GLN A 142 -23.82 -0.72 -0.59
C GLN A 142 -23.27 -1.14 0.77
N SER A 143 -22.13 -0.58 1.18
CA SER A 143 -21.49 -0.91 2.46
C SER A 143 -22.35 -0.47 3.64
N SER A 144 -23.02 0.69 3.55
CA SER A 144 -23.95 1.18 4.56
C SER A 144 -25.07 0.19 4.86
N SER A 145 -25.60 -0.46 3.82
CA SER A 145 -26.71 -1.42 3.94
C SER A 145 -26.27 -2.86 4.21
N THR A 146 -24.99 -3.21 4.00
CA THR A 146 -24.58 -4.64 3.97
C THR A 146 -23.27 -4.98 4.68
N ALA A 147 -22.46 -4.00 5.07
CA ALA A 147 -21.08 -4.24 5.47
C ALA A 147 -20.55 -3.30 6.56
N SER A 148 -21.41 -2.53 7.24
CA SER A 148 -21.02 -1.73 8.41
C SER A 148 -20.29 -2.62 9.42
N THR A 149 -19.14 -2.16 9.92
CA THR A 149 -18.31 -2.93 10.87
C THR A 149 -18.98 -3.09 12.24
N SER A 150 -19.97 -2.26 12.57
CA SER A 150 -20.83 -2.44 13.74
C SER A 150 -21.97 -3.45 13.50
N ASN A 151 -22.13 -3.94 12.27
CA ASN A 151 -23.29 -4.71 11.79
C ASN A 151 -24.64 -3.98 11.88
N GLU A 152 -24.64 -2.68 12.15
CA GLU A 152 -25.85 -1.85 12.07
C GLU A 152 -25.97 -1.29 10.64
N PRO A 153 -27.01 -1.66 9.87
CA PRO A 153 -27.22 -1.12 8.53
C PRO A 153 -27.89 0.26 8.59
N GLY A 154 -27.70 1.06 7.53
CA GLY A 154 -28.31 2.38 7.45
C GLY A 154 -28.39 2.95 6.04
N PRO A 155 -29.12 4.08 5.86
CA PRO A 155 -29.11 4.83 4.61
C PRO A 155 -27.71 5.38 4.30
N ASP A 156 -27.47 5.83 3.07
CA ASP A 156 -26.17 6.38 2.65
C ASP A 156 -25.94 7.78 3.22
N VAL A 157 -25.55 7.83 4.49
CA VAL A 157 -25.24 9.06 5.24
C VAL A 157 -23.86 9.02 5.89
N ALA A 158 -23.09 7.97 5.60
CA ALA A 158 -21.73 7.77 6.10
C ALA A 158 -21.59 7.87 7.64
N ASP A 159 -22.58 7.39 8.37
CA ASP A 159 -22.61 7.32 9.85
C ASP A 159 -22.04 6.00 10.40
N TYR A 160 -21.74 5.02 9.53
CA TYR A 160 -21.01 3.82 9.87
C TYR A 160 -19.54 4.11 10.27
N PRO A 161 -18.88 3.25 11.07
CA PRO A 161 -17.47 3.44 11.41
C PRO A 161 -16.61 3.49 10.14
N TYR A 162 -15.65 4.42 10.09
CA TYR A 162 -14.93 4.77 8.86
C TYR A 162 -14.11 3.62 8.25
N ASP A 163 -13.79 2.59 9.04
CA ASP A 163 -13.07 1.40 8.60
C ASP A 163 -13.94 0.45 7.76
N THR A 164 -15.25 0.67 7.71
CA THR A 164 -16.23 -0.11 6.92
C THR A 164 -15.82 -0.31 5.46
N VAL A 165 -15.58 0.78 4.71
CA VAL A 165 -15.23 0.69 3.29
C VAL A 165 -13.79 0.16 3.08
N PRO A 166 -12.77 0.59 3.85
CA PRO A 166 -11.45 -0.05 3.83
C PRO A 166 -11.49 -1.57 4.07
N ASN A 167 -12.29 -2.03 5.04
CA ASN A 167 -12.46 -3.45 5.34
C ASN A 167 -13.16 -4.20 4.18
N LYS A 168 -14.11 -3.55 3.49
CA LYS A 168 -14.69 -4.10 2.26
C LYS A 168 -13.64 -4.22 1.15
N VAL A 169 -12.78 -3.23 0.96
CA VAL A 169 -11.66 -3.31 0.00
C VAL A 169 -10.73 -4.48 0.36
N ASP A 170 -10.33 -4.62 1.63
CA ASP A 170 -9.49 -5.73 2.08
C ASP A 170 -10.16 -7.09 1.84
N GLN A 171 -11.46 -7.22 2.13
CA GLN A 171 -12.23 -8.45 1.90
C GLN A 171 -12.17 -8.89 0.43
N LEU A 172 -12.46 -7.99 -0.51
CA LEU A 172 -12.44 -8.31 -1.93
C LEU A 172 -11.00 -8.54 -2.44
N PHE A 173 -10.05 -7.74 -1.97
CA PHE A 173 -8.66 -7.85 -2.40
C PHE A 173 -8.02 -9.16 -1.93
N ARG A 174 -8.30 -9.63 -0.71
CA ARG A 174 -7.86 -10.95 -0.23
C ARG A 174 -8.43 -12.09 -1.06
N ALA A 175 -9.69 -11.98 -1.51
CA ALA A 175 -10.30 -12.96 -2.40
C ALA A 175 -9.60 -12.99 -3.77
N GLN A 176 -9.32 -11.82 -4.36
CA GLN A 176 -8.56 -11.72 -5.60
C GLN A 176 -7.18 -12.40 -5.46
N LEU A 177 -6.42 -12.05 -4.43
CA LEU A 177 -5.11 -12.66 -4.17
C LEU A 177 -5.19 -14.18 -3.95
N PHE A 178 -6.24 -14.68 -3.29
CA PHE A 178 -6.43 -16.11 -3.10
C PHE A 178 -6.72 -16.83 -4.42
N HIS A 179 -7.61 -16.27 -5.24
CA HIS A 179 -7.98 -16.85 -6.53
C HIS A 179 -6.84 -16.81 -7.55
N ASP A 180 -6.00 -15.76 -7.51
CA ASP A 180 -4.74 -15.70 -8.25
C ASP A 180 -3.82 -16.86 -7.87
N ARG A 181 -3.51 -17.03 -6.57
CA ARG A 181 -2.65 -18.14 -6.11
C ARG A 181 -3.21 -19.51 -6.50
N LYS A 182 -4.53 -19.70 -6.36
CA LYS A 182 -5.22 -20.94 -6.74
C LYS A 182 -5.05 -21.23 -8.23
N GLN A 183 -5.33 -20.24 -9.09
CA GLN A 183 -5.20 -20.38 -10.53
C GLN A 183 -3.74 -20.62 -10.94
N TYR A 184 -2.80 -19.90 -10.33
CA TYR A 184 -1.37 -20.06 -10.61
C TYR A 184 -0.91 -21.48 -10.30
N GLU A 185 -1.25 -22.01 -9.12
CA GLU A 185 -0.92 -23.37 -8.70
C GLU A 185 -1.50 -24.41 -9.68
N GLU A 186 -2.79 -24.30 -10.01
CA GLU A 186 -3.49 -25.21 -10.91
C GLU A 186 -2.85 -25.23 -12.30
N ARG A 187 -2.58 -24.04 -12.87
CA ARG A 187 -1.93 -23.89 -14.16
C ARG A 187 -0.50 -24.41 -14.16
N ARG A 188 0.20 -24.39 -13.03
CA ARG A 188 1.56 -24.94 -12.93
C ARG A 188 1.59 -26.46 -12.88
N ARG A 189 0.47 -27.13 -12.57
CA ARG A 189 0.32 -28.59 -12.71
C ARG A 189 0.02 -29.04 -14.14
N MET A 190 -0.51 -28.14 -14.98
CA MET A 190 -0.83 -28.42 -16.38
C MET A 190 0.42 -28.51 -17.27
N SER A 191 0.31 -29.23 -18.39
CA SER A 191 1.29 -29.20 -19.47
C SER A 191 1.32 -27.81 -20.16
N PRO A 192 2.41 -27.47 -20.89
CA PRO A 192 2.43 -26.27 -21.73
C PRO A 192 1.27 -26.19 -22.73
N GLU A 193 0.88 -27.32 -23.34
CA GLU A 193 -0.19 -27.40 -24.33
C GLU A 193 -1.57 -27.18 -23.70
N GLU A 194 -1.80 -27.70 -22.49
CA GLU A 194 -3.03 -27.46 -21.72
C GLU A 194 -3.17 -26.01 -21.28
N ARG A 195 -2.08 -25.38 -20.83
CA ARG A 195 -2.06 -23.95 -20.50
C ARG A 195 -2.37 -23.05 -21.69
N ALA A 196 -1.98 -23.46 -22.90
CA ALA A 196 -2.28 -22.72 -24.12
C ALA A 196 -3.77 -22.80 -24.51
N LYS A 197 -4.46 -23.88 -24.11
CA LYS A 197 -5.90 -24.07 -24.37
C LYS A 197 -6.81 -23.47 -23.29
N THR A 198 -6.26 -23.16 -22.12
CA THR A 198 -6.99 -22.60 -20.98
C THR A 198 -6.58 -21.15 -20.74
N THR A 199 -7.53 -20.22 -20.91
CA THR A 199 -7.29 -18.79 -20.68
C THR A 199 -7.24 -18.49 -19.19
N ALA A 200 -6.19 -17.79 -18.75
CA ALA A 200 -6.08 -17.30 -17.38
C ALA A 200 -7.05 -16.12 -17.16
N VAL A 201 -7.72 -16.09 -16.00
CA VAL A 201 -8.43 -14.90 -15.51
C VAL A 201 -7.43 -14.01 -14.78
N ASP A 202 -7.50 -12.71 -15.04
CA ASP A 202 -6.68 -11.67 -14.39
C ASP A 202 -7.27 -11.23 -13.05
#